data_AF-A0A7J8RRM2-F1
#
_entry.id   AF-A0A7J8RRM2-F1
#
_cell.length_a   1.000
_cell.length_b   1.000
_cell.length_c   1.000
_cell.angle_alpha   90.00
_cell.angle_beta   90.00
_cell.angle_gamma   90.00
#
_symmetry.space_group_name_H-M   'P 1'
#
loop_
_entity.id
_entity.type
_entity.pdbx_description
1 polymer ?
#
loop_
_entity_poly.entity_id
_entity_poly.type
_entity_poly.pdbx_seq_one_letter_code
_entity_poly.pdbx_strand_id
1 'polypeptide(L)'
;MDGEMPPYLLAKDLILQIIGEISVAGATYKAMEFVGTTVESLNMEERMTLCNMVVEAGGKNGVVTADSTTFKYLEGKTSLPFEPVYSDAQASYLSEYRFDISKLEPLVAKPHSPDNRALARECKDVKVDRVYIGSCTGGKTEDFLAAAKVFVASVRVIHSHSL
;
A
#
# COMPACT_ATOMS: atom_id res chain seq x y z
N MET A 1 11.37 5.08 3.35
CA MET A 1 10.26 4.57 4.18
C MET A 1 10.87 3.51 5.04
N ASP A 2 11.05 3.83 6.32
CA ASP A 2 11.96 3.10 7.18
C ASP A 2 11.32 2.73 8.51
N GLY A 3 11.79 1.65 9.11
CA GLY A 3 11.26 1.10 10.34
C GLY A 3 10.52 -0.22 10.14
N GLU A 4 10.39 -0.98 11.23
CA GLU A 4 9.65 -2.24 11.24
C GLU A 4 8.16 -1.96 11.07
N MET A 5 7.53 -2.62 10.09
CA MET A 5 6.09 -2.47 9.86
C MET A 5 5.32 -3.19 10.97
N PRO A 6 4.50 -2.47 11.76
CA PRO A 6 3.65 -3.13 12.75
C PRO A 6 2.76 -4.19 12.11
N PRO A 7 2.49 -5.32 12.81
CA PRO A 7 1.83 -6.49 12.22
C PRO A 7 0.36 -6.28 11.81
N TYR A 8 -0.21 -5.13 12.20
CA TYR A 8 -1.57 -4.73 11.85
C TYR A 8 -1.64 -3.76 10.68
N LEU A 9 -0.50 -3.28 10.16
CA LEU A 9 -0.47 -2.44 8.96
C LEU A 9 -0.28 -3.30 7.71
N LEU A 10 -0.78 -2.78 6.60
CA LEU A 10 -0.57 -3.32 5.27
C LEU A 10 0.01 -2.22 4.37
N ALA A 11 0.51 -2.60 3.19
CA ALA A 11 0.92 -1.64 2.17
C ALA A 11 -0.17 -0.62 1.79
N LYS A 12 -1.45 -0.97 1.99
CA LYS A 12 -2.57 -0.04 1.83
C LYS A 12 -2.47 1.16 2.78
N ASP A 13 -2.11 0.96 4.04
CA ASP A 13 -1.94 2.03 5.01
C ASP A 13 -0.77 2.94 4.62
N LEU A 14 0.31 2.34 4.11
CA LEU A 14 1.49 3.08 3.64
C LEU A 14 1.14 4.05 2.50
N ILE A 15 0.43 3.59 1.47
CA ILE A 15 0.08 4.45 0.34
C ILE A 15 -1.00 5.48 0.70
N LEU A 16 -1.95 5.15 1.59
CA LEU A 16 -2.90 6.13 2.13
C LEU A 16 -2.20 7.21 2.97
N GLN A 17 -1.18 6.84 3.75
CA GLN A 17 -0.35 7.80 4.47
C GLN A 17 0.33 8.75 3.48
N ILE A 18 0.89 8.24 2.39
CA ILE A 18 1.55 9.10 1.39
C ILE A 18 0.53 10.02 0.69
N ILE A 19 -0.59 9.48 0.19
CA ILE A 19 -1.61 10.26 -0.54
C ILE A 19 -2.19 11.37 0.35
N GLY A 20 -2.48 11.09 1.63
CA GLY A 20 -2.96 12.14 2.53
C GLY A 20 -1.92 13.22 2.85
N GLU A 21 -0.63 12.96 2.61
CA GLU A 21 0.46 13.92 2.88
C GLU A 21 0.67 14.84 1.70
N ILE A 22 0.61 14.26 0.49
CA ILE A 22 0.90 14.97 -0.75
C ILE A 22 -0.35 15.43 -1.50
N SER A 23 -1.54 15.01 -1.07
CA SER A 23 -2.85 15.19 -1.73
C SER A 23 -3.00 14.44 -3.06
N VAL A 24 -4.22 14.44 -3.62
CA VAL A 24 -4.53 13.85 -4.93
C VAL A 24 -3.79 14.47 -6.13
N ALA A 25 -3.15 15.62 -5.94
CA ALA A 25 -2.40 16.30 -6.99
C ALA A 25 -0.88 16.36 -6.72
N GLY A 26 -0.40 15.80 -5.61
CA GLY A 26 0.99 15.94 -5.15
C GLY A 26 2.03 15.41 -6.14
N ALA A 27 1.68 14.34 -6.85
CA ALA A 27 2.53 13.67 -7.82
C ALA A 27 2.18 13.99 -9.29
N THR A 28 1.35 15.01 -9.55
CA THR A 28 0.97 15.38 -10.93
C THR A 28 2.19 15.58 -11.83
N TYR A 29 2.23 14.85 -12.96
CA TYR A 29 3.35 14.80 -13.92
C TYR A 29 4.69 14.29 -13.38
N LYS A 30 4.67 13.55 -12.27
CA LYS A 30 5.88 12.98 -11.64
C LYS A 30 5.76 11.45 -11.56
N ALA A 31 6.89 10.77 -11.54
CA ALA A 31 6.95 9.37 -11.10
C ALA A 31 7.20 9.34 -9.58
N MET A 32 6.65 8.34 -8.90
CA MET A 32 6.88 8.08 -7.49
C MET A 32 7.78 6.85 -7.36
N GLU A 33 8.94 7.04 -6.76
CA GLU A 33 9.84 5.94 -6.39
C GLU A 33 9.70 5.67 -4.89
N PHE A 34 9.49 4.41 -4.53
CA PHE A 34 9.39 3.97 -3.14
C PHE A 34 10.67 3.23 -2.74
N VAL A 35 11.34 3.74 -1.70
CA VAL A 35 12.60 3.19 -1.17
C VAL A 35 12.57 3.10 0.34
N GLY A 36 13.50 2.34 0.90
CA GLY A 36 13.76 2.24 2.33
C GLY A 36 13.50 0.84 2.88
N THR A 37 13.96 0.62 4.11
CA THR A 37 14.00 -0.70 4.76
C THR A 37 12.65 -1.40 4.83
N THR A 38 11.56 -0.65 5.04
CA THR A 38 10.21 -1.23 5.03
C THR A 38 9.85 -1.73 3.63
N VAL A 39 10.11 -0.94 2.58
CA VAL A 39 9.77 -1.29 1.19
C VAL A 39 10.52 -2.54 0.73
N GLU A 40 11.79 -2.66 1.11
CA GLU A 40 12.62 -3.84 0.86
C GLU A 40 12.02 -5.11 1.51
N SER A 41 11.40 -4.98 2.69
CA SER A 41 10.75 -6.10 3.39
C SER A 41 9.39 -6.52 2.81
N LEU A 42 8.75 -5.67 2.00
CA LEU A 42 7.45 -5.97 1.40
C LEU A 42 7.56 -7.09 0.37
N ASN A 43 6.55 -7.96 0.33
CA ASN A 43 6.41 -8.93 -0.74
C ASN A 43 5.94 -8.25 -2.05
N MET A 44 5.91 -9.01 -3.16
CA MET A 44 5.52 -8.44 -4.46
C MET A 44 4.06 -7.96 -4.52
N GLU A 45 3.14 -8.62 -3.82
CA GLU A 45 1.74 -8.23 -3.80
C GLU A 45 1.52 -6.88 -3.10
N GLU A 46 2.24 -6.65 -2.01
CA GLU A 46 2.28 -5.39 -1.28
C GLU A 46 2.91 -4.25 -2.10
N ARG A 47 4.02 -4.53 -2.79
CA ARG A 47 4.64 -3.57 -3.73
C ARG A 47 3.69 -3.19 -4.87
N MET A 48 2.95 -4.16 -5.41
CA MET A 48 1.92 -3.89 -6.41
C MET A 48 0.81 -3.00 -5.86
N THR A 49 0.41 -3.16 -4.60
CA THR A 49 -0.57 -2.29 -3.95
C THR A 49 -0.07 -0.84 -3.83
N LEU A 50 1.20 -0.61 -3.48
CA LEU A 50 1.80 0.73 -3.49
C LEU A 50 1.74 1.36 -4.89
N CYS A 51 2.28 0.66 -5.88
CA CYS A 51 2.38 1.17 -7.25
C CYS A 51 1.00 1.36 -7.90
N ASN A 52 0.02 0.51 -7.58
CA ASN A 52 -1.33 0.60 -8.15
C ASN A 52 -2.03 1.90 -7.77
N MET A 53 -1.76 2.41 -6.56
CA MET A 53 -2.43 3.60 -6.03
C MET A 53 -1.71 4.93 -6.31
N VAL A 54 -0.67 4.92 -7.15
CA VAL A 54 0.07 6.14 -7.50
C VAL A 54 -0.77 7.11 -8.33
N VAL A 55 -1.72 6.60 -9.12
CA VAL A 55 -2.59 7.44 -9.95
C VAL A 55 -3.53 8.31 -9.10
N GLU A 56 -3.89 7.87 -7.90
CA GLU A 56 -4.71 8.61 -6.93
C GLU A 56 -3.99 9.83 -6.36
N ALA A 57 -2.66 9.87 -6.41
CA ALA A 57 -1.86 11.07 -6.10
C ALA A 57 -1.58 11.95 -7.34
N GLY A 58 -2.15 11.60 -8.50
CA GLY A 58 -1.87 12.23 -9.79
C GLY A 58 -0.57 11.74 -10.44
N GLY A 59 0.08 10.73 -9.88
CA GLY A 59 1.37 10.22 -10.34
C GLY A 59 1.27 9.50 -11.68
N LYS A 60 2.31 9.67 -12.51
CA LYS A 60 2.39 9.05 -13.84
C LYS A 60 2.76 7.57 -13.78
N ASN A 61 3.60 7.21 -12.79
CA ASN A 61 4.08 5.86 -12.58
C ASN A 61 4.57 5.68 -11.14
N GLY A 62 4.44 4.46 -10.60
CA GLY A 62 5.03 4.03 -9.35
C GLY A 62 6.13 3.01 -9.59
N VAL A 63 7.27 3.14 -8.92
CA VAL A 63 8.38 2.18 -9.05
C VAL A 63 8.93 1.78 -7.69
N VAL A 64 9.19 0.49 -7.55
CA VAL A 64 9.98 -0.10 -6.46
C VAL A 64 11.15 -0.80 -7.12
N THR A 65 12.36 -0.58 -6.63
CA THR A 65 13.58 -1.19 -7.16
C THR A 65 13.49 -2.72 -7.15
N ALA A 66 13.96 -3.35 -8.22
CA ALA A 66 13.99 -4.80 -8.30
C ALA A 66 15.08 -5.39 -7.39
N ASP A 67 14.71 -6.38 -6.58
CA ASP A 67 15.61 -7.07 -5.66
C ASP A 67 15.33 -8.59 -5.69
N SER A 68 15.91 -9.31 -4.72
CA SER A 68 15.71 -10.76 -4.58
C SER A 68 14.24 -11.18 -4.49
N THR A 69 13.37 -10.37 -3.89
CA THR A 69 11.92 -10.62 -3.81
C THR A 69 11.29 -10.55 -5.20
N THR A 70 11.67 -9.55 -5.99
CA THR A 70 11.22 -9.40 -7.38
C THR A 70 11.71 -10.56 -8.24
N PHE A 71 12.99 -10.93 -8.15
CA PHE A 71 13.56 -12.01 -8.95
C PHE A 71 12.91 -13.35 -8.63
N LYS A 72 12.75 -13.66 -7.34
CA LYS A 72 12.05 -14.87 -6.89
C LYS A 72 10.61 -14.93 -7.37
N TYR A 73 9.91 -13.79 -7.40
CA TYR A 73 8.55 -13.74 -7.94
C TYR A 73 8.49 -14.02 -9.45
N LEU A 74 9.53 -13.64 -10.20
CA LEU A 74 9.61 -13.86 -11.65
C LEU A 74 10.03 -15.29 -12.03
N GLU A 75 10.60 -16.06 -11.09
CA GLU A 75 10.97 -17.46 -11.33
C GLU A 75 9.76 -18.26 -11.85
N GLY A 76 9.94 -18.93 -12.98
CA GLY A 76 8.87 -19.71 -13.63
C GLY A 76 7.75 -18.89 -14.28
N LYS A 77 7.79 -17.55 -14.22
CA LYS A 77 6.78 -16.66 -14.86
C LYS A 77 7.22 -16.11 -16.21
N THR A 78 8.52 -16.10 -16.47
CA THR A 78 9.09 -15.69 -17.75
C THR A 78 10.33 -16.51 -18.07
N SER A 79 10.55 -16.76 -19.36
CA SER A 79 11.78 -17.34 -19.90
C SER A 79 12.60 -16.33 -20.71
N LEU A 80 12.11 -15.09 -20.82
CA LEU A 80 12.80 -14.03 -21.54
C LEU A 80 13.92 -13.45 -20.68
N PRO A 81 15.09 -13.13 -21.27
CA PRO A 81 16.14 -12.43 -20.54
C PRO A 81 15.64 -11.04 -20.16
N PHE A 82 16.00 -10.60 -18.96
CA PHE A 82 15.74 -9.25 -18.48
C PHE A 82 16.99 -8.73 -17.76
N GLU A 83 17.20 -7.43 -17.85
CA GLU A 83 18.26 -6.72 -17.14
C GLU A 83 17.59 -5.77 -16.14
N PRO A 84 17.81 -5.96 -14.82
CA PRO A 84 17.28 -5.02 -13.84
C PRO A 84 17.99 -3.68 -13.97
N VAL A 85 17.21 -2.60 -13.96
CA VAL A 85 17.71 -1.22 -14.01
C VAL A 85 17.51 -0.58 -12.64
N TYR A 86 18.51 0.20 -12.23
CA TYR A 86 18.58 0.83 -10.91
C TYR A 86 18.73 2.33 -11.06
N SER A 87 18.21 3.07 -10.08
CA SER A 87 18.44 4.51 -9.95
C SER A 87 19.91 4.77 -9.62
N ASP A 88 20.50 5.77 -10.27
CA ASP A 88 21.89 6.16 -10.04
C ASP A 88 22.07 6.75 -8.63
N ALA A 89 23.22 6.51 -8.00
CA ALA A 89 23.52 7.06 -6.67
C ALA A 89 23.54 8.61 -6.62
N GLN A 90 23.64 9.27 -7.78
CA GLN A 90 23.64 10.73 -7.93
C GLN A 90 22.33 11.24 -8.55
N ALA A 91 21.30 10.40 -8.66
CA ALA A 91 19.98 10.82 -9.13
C ALA A 91 19.43 11.94 -8.23
N SER A 92 18.78 12.92 -8.84
CA SER A 92 18.12 14.01 -8.12
C SER A 92 16.61 13.85 -8.19
N TYR A 93 15.94 14.15 -7.09
CA TYR A 93 14.49 14.04 -6.94
C TYR A 93 13.90 15.43 -6.75
N LEU A 94 12.75 15.67 -7.40
CA LEU A 94 12.04 16.96 -7.27
C LEU A 94 11.54 17.21 -5.84
N SER A 95 11.21 16.13 -5.12
CA SER A 95 10.71 16.16 -3.75
C SER A 95 11.00 14.83 -3.09
N GLU A 96 11.44 14.86 -1.83
CA GLU A 96 11.67 13.67 -1.00
C GLU A 96 10.81 13.73 0.25
N TYR A 97 10.20 12.59 0.59
CA TYR A 97 9.39 12.42 1.80
C TYR A 97 9.93 11.26 2.61
N ARG A 98 10.05 11.44 3.93
CA ARG A 98 10.54 10.42 4.85
C ARG A 98 9.45 10.05 5.84
N PHE A 99 9.17 8.75 5.94
CA PHE A 99 8.16 8.20 6.83
C PHE A 99 8.82 7.15 7.73
N ASP A 100 8.60 7.29 9.04
CA ASP A 100 8.93 6.29 10.05
C ASP A 100 7.72 5.37 10.22
N ILE A 101 7.80 4.18 9.63
CA ILE A 101 6.68 3.25 9.52
C ILE A 101 6.30 2.64 10.88
N SER A 102 7.27 2.55 11.80
CA SER A 102 7.03 2.01 13.14
C SER A 102 6.03 2.84 13.96
N LYS A 103 5.79 4.09 13.55
CA LYS A 103 4.89 5.04 14.20
C LYS A 103 3.52 5.16 13.53
N LEU A 104 3.30 4.45 12.42
CA LEU A 104 2.03 4.54 11.70
C LEU A 104 0.93 3.71 12.38
N GLU A 105 -0.29 4.20 12.25
CA GLU A 105 -1.52 3.56 12.71
C GLU A 105 -2.42 3.28 11.49
N PRO A 106 -3.36 2.31 11.57
CA PRO A 106 -4.25 1.99 10.47
C PRO A 106 -5.05 3.21 9.99
N LEU A 107 -5.14 3.36 8.67
CA LEU A 107 -5.77 4.51 8.03
C LEU A 107 -7.05 4.14 7.29
N VAL A 108 -7.96 5.12 7.20
CA VAL A 108 -9.15 5.08 6.37
C VAL A 108 -9.17 6.32 5.48
N ALA A 109 -9.32 6.13 4.18
CA ALA A 109 -9.70 7.21 3.27
C ALA A 109 -11.20 7.50 3.44
N LYS A 110 -11.55 8.65 4.02
CA LYS A 110 -12.94 9.06 4.21
C LYS A 110 -13.54 9.58 2.91
N PRO A 111 -14.88 9.54 2.77
CA PRO A 111 -15.54 10.18 1.65
C PRO A 111 -15.19 11.68 1.53
N HIS A 112 -15.09 12.28 0.35
CA HIS A 112 -15.24 11.68 -0.99
C HIS A 112 -13.90 11.63 -1.76
N SER A 113 -12.76 11.68 -1.07
CA SER A 113 -11.43 11.78 -1.69
C SER A 113 -10.41 10.87 -1.00
N PRO A 114 -9.51 10.20 -1.74
CA PRO A 114 -8.52 9.30 -1.15
C PRO A 114 -7.48 10.00 -0.25
N ASP A 115 -7.26 11.32 -0.43
CA ASP A 115 -6.40 12.11 0.45
C ASP A 115 -7.10 12.60 1.74
N ASN A 116 -8.42 12.42 1.86
CA ASN A 116 -9.16 12.68 3.11
C ASN A 116 -8.94 11.54 4.12
N ARG A 117 -7.69 11.31 4.51
CA ARG A 117 -7.33 10.25 5.46
C ARG A 117 -7.80 10.60 6.88
N ALA A 118 -8.13 9.56 7.64
CA ALA A 118 -8.28 9.60 9.08
C ALA A 118 -7.71 8.33 9.70
N LEU A 119 -7.36 8.37 10.99
CA LEU A 119 -7.01 7.15 11.69
C LEU A 119 -8.27 6.29 11.84
N ALA A 120 -8.13 4.97 11.71
CA ALA A 120 -9.26 4.05 11.85
C ALA A 120 -9.96 4.22 13.22
N ARG A 121 -9.20 4.46 14.29
CA ARG A 121 -9.73 4.69 15.65
C ARG A 121 -10.62 5.94 15.76
N GLU A 122 -10.42 6.93 14.91
CA GLU A 122 -11.22 8.17 14.88
C GLU A 122 -12.59 7.92 14.22
N CYS A 123 -12.72 6.82 13.47
CA CYS A 123 -13.95 6.43 12.78
C CYS A 123 -14.82 5.45 13.60
N LYS A 124 -14.54 5.27 14.90
CA LYS A 124 -15.19 4.26 15.75
C LYS A 124 -16.72 4.38 15.85
N ASP A 125 -17.25 5.59 15.69
CA ASP A 125 -18.68 5.89 15.83
C ASP A 125 -19.42 5.80 14.47
N VAL A 126 -18.70 5.50 13.38
CA VAL A 126 -19.28 5.33 12.05
C VAL A 126 -19.95 3.97 11.95
N LYS A 127 -21.26 3.96 11.73
CA LYS A 127 -22.01 2.74 11.43
C LYS A 127 -21.62 2.23 10.04
N VAL A 128 -21.18 0.97 9.97
CA VAL A 128 -20.86 0.29 8.71
C VAL A 128 -22.00 -0.67 8.36
N ASP A 129 -22.72 -0.37 7.28
CA ASP A 129 -23.80 -1.25 6.82
C ASP A 129 -23.30 -2.36 5.87
N ARG A 130 -22.16 -2.13 5.19
CA ARG A 130 -21.56 -3.08 4.24
C ARG A 130 -20.05 -2.99 4.26
N VAL A 131 -19.40 -4.15 4.10
CA VAL A 131 -17.94 -4.27 3.91
C VAL A 131 -17.70 -5.03 2.62
N TYR A 132 -16.79 -4.52 1.81
CA TYR A 132 -16.35 -5.16 0.57
C TYR A 132 -14.84 -5.38 0.64
N ILE A 133 -14.42 -6.64 0.48
CA ILE A 133 -13.01 -7.07 0.51
C ILE A 133 -12.72 -7.76 -0.82
N GLY A 134 -11.70 -7.29 -1.55
CA GLY A 134 -11.39 -7.78 -2.88
C GLY A 134 -11.48 -6.69 -3.94
N SER A 135 -10.37 -6.05 -4.30
CA SER A 135 -10.29 -5.13 -5.45
C SER A 135 -8.95 -5.25 -6.16
N CYS A 136 -8.71 -4.45 -7.22
CA CYS A 136 -7.38 -4.35 -7.83
C CYS A 136 -6.28 -3.96 -6.82
N THR A 137 -6.62 -3.18 -5.79
CA THR A 137 -5.70 -2.74 -4.73
C THR A 137 -5.66 -3.65 -3.50
N GLY A 138 -6.55 -4.63 -3.37
CA GLY A 138 -6.74 -5.37 -2.12
C GLY A 138 -7.63 -6.59 -2.31
N GLY A 139 -7.14 -7.58 -3.05
CA GLY A 139 -7.87 -8.78 -3.48
C GLY A 139 -6.95 -9.93 -3.85
N LYS A 140 -5.73 -9.90 -3.32
CA LYS A 140 -4.72 -10.94 -3.50
C LYS A 140 -4.75 -11.86 -2.28
N THR A 141 -3.95 -12.92 -2.27
CA THR A 141 -4.08 -13.98 -1.25
C THR A 141 -3.80 -13.42 0.15
N GLU A 142 -2.79 -12.57 0.26
CA GLU A 142 -2.34 -11.94 1.50
C GLU A 142 -3.42 -11.01 2.07
N ASP A 143 -4.18 -10.31 1.22
CA ASP A 143 -5.30 -9.46 1.63
C ASP A 143 -6.41 -10.28 2.30
N PHE A 144 -6.78 -11.42 1.69
CA PHE A 144 -7.79 -12.31 2.25
C PHE A 144 -7.33 -13.00 3.52
N LEU A 145 -6.05 -13.36 3.62
CA LEU A 145 -5.45 -13.88 4.85
C LEU A 145 -5.45 -12.85 5.98
N ALA A 146 -5.15 -11.59 5.68
CA ALA A 146 -5.22 -10.50 6.65
C ALA A 146 -6.65 -10.30 7.16
N ALA A 147 -7.63 -10.27 6.27
CA ALA A 147 -9.05 -10.22 6.64
C ALA A 147 -9.47 -11.42 7.50
N ALA A 148 -9.08 -12.64 7.11
CA ALA A 148 -9.39 -13.85 7.85
C ALA A 148 -8.79 -13.83 9.27
N LYS A 149 -7.56 -13.34 9.45
CA LYS A 149 -6.94 -13.18 10.78
C LYS A 149 -7.76 -12.26 11.67
N VAL A 150 -8.25 -11.14 11.13
CA VAL A 150 -9.13 -10.21 11.87
C VAL A 150 -10.44 -10.89 12.25
N PHE A 151 -11.06 -11.64 11.34
CA PHE A 151 -12.31 -12.35 11.60
C PHE A 151 -12.15 -13.43 12.68
N VAL A 152 -11.09 -14.23 12.62
CA VAL A 152 -10.80 -15.26 13.63
C VAL A 152 -10.51 -14.64 14.99
N ALA A 153 -9.81 -13.51 15.03
CA ALA A 153 -9.55 -12.79 16.28
C ALA A 153 -10.82 -12.14 16.87
N SER A 154 -11.81 -11.81 16.03
CA SER A 154 -13.08 -11.27 16.49
C SER A 154 -14.01 -12.38 16.99
N VAL A 155 -14.34 -12.39 18.28
CA VAL A 155 -15.29 -13.36 18.89
C VAL A 155 -16.75 -13.04 18.50
N ARG A 156 -17.00 -12.52 17.29
CA ARG A 156 -18.32 -12.05 16.83
C ARG A 156 -18.73 -12.75 15.54
N VAL A 157 -20.02 -13.09 15.47
CA VAL A 157 -20.67 -13.57 14.25
C VAL A 157 -20.82 -12.40 13.28
N ILE A 158 -20.25 -12.53 12.09
CA ILE A 158 -20.46 -11.57 11.00
C ILE A 158 -21.86 -11.84 10.43
N HIS A 159 -22.75 -10.88 10.53
CA HIS A 159 -24.09 -10.99 9.96
C HIS A 159 -24.03 -10.70 8.45
N SER A 160 -24.11 -11.73 7.62
CA SER A 160 -24.36 -11.57 6.19
C SER A 160 -25.85 -11.33 5.95
N HIS A 161 -26.20 -10.18 5.39
CA HIS A 161 -27.54 -9.98 4.83
C HIS A 161 -27.50 -10.39 3.35
N SER A 162 -28.30 -11.39 2.97
CA SER A 162 -28.51 -11.76 1.58
C SER A 162 -29.09 -10.56 0.81
N LEU A 163 -28.54 -10.26 -0.36
CA LEU A 163 -29.08 -9.28 -1.31
C LEU A 163 -30.41 -9.75 -1.91
#